data_AF-A0A382RC27-F1
#
_entry.id   AF-A0A382RC27-F1
#
_cell.length_a   1.000
_cell.length_b   1.000
_cell.length_c   1.000
_cell.angle_alpha   90.00
_cell.angle_beta   90.00
_cell.angle_gamma   90.00
#
_symmetry.space_group_name_H-M   'P 1'
#
loop_
_entity.id
_entity.type
_entity.pdbx_description
1 polymer ?
#
loop_
_entity_poly.entity_id
_entity_poly.type
_entity_poly.pdbx_seq_one_letter_code
_entity_poly.pdbx_strand_id
1 'polypeptide(L)'
;SLMIIFIPLSYLYPEFVKFWLLDESNKMIFLDGELKSTICTILNIILAVIIAPITEELFFRGYLFNRLKIKFNTIIAVVLTSFLFALLHPDLLGAFIFSVILSLVYLKTKSIYGPVIIHFSNNAIVSIFLLIEEILYEQTSTDLMLLEFQKSWWMGLIGVIISIPWLVWFLKEANIFSIKLSSSEDRTHE
;
A
#
# COMPACT_ATOMS: atom_id res chain seq x y z
N SER A 1 -5.98 3.66 -6.11
CA SER A 1 -5.37 4.17 -7.35
C SER A 1 -4.97 3.09 -8.38
N LEU A 2 -5.28 1.81 -8.18
CA LEU A 2 -5.47 0.87 -9.30
C LEU A 2 -6.78 1.14 -10.05
N MET A 3 -7.84 1.37 -9.27
CA MET A 3 -9.18 1.66 -9.78
C MET A 3 -9.21 2.87 -10.72
N ILE A 4 -8.35 3.88 -10.51
CA ILE A 4 -8.32 5.07 -11.38
C ILE A 4 -7.89 4.71 -12.81
N ILE A 5 -7.03 3.71 -13.00
CA ILE A 5 -6.60 3.22 -14.31
C ILE A 5 -7.59 2.17 -14.85
N PHE A 6 -8.08 1.30 -13.96
CA PHE A 6 -9.01 0.23 -14.34
C PHE A 6 -10.43 0.72 -14.61
N ILE A 7 -10.86 1.86 -14.08
CA ILE A 7 -12.19 2.43 -14.35
C ILE A 7 -12.32 2.83 -15.83
N PRO A 8 -11.45 3.69 -16.42
CA PRO A 8 -11.48 3.96 -17.85
C PRO A 8 -11.29 2.68 -18.68
N LEU A 9 -10.38 1.81 -18.25
CA LEU A 9 -10.11 0.55 -18.94
C LEU A 9 -11.30 -0.41 -18.91
N SER A 10 -12.15 -0.35 -17.87
CA SER A 10 -13.36 -1.17 -17.75
C SER A 10 -14.42 -0.78 -18.79
N TYR A 11 -14.44 0.50 -19.21
CA TYR A 11 -15.31 0.97 -20.28
C TYR A 11 -14.75 0.65 -21.67
N LEU A 12 -13.42 0.64 -21.82
CA LEU A 12 -12.74 0.44 -23.11
C LEU A 12 -12.48 -1.04 -23.46
N TYR A 13 -12.10 -1.84 -22.47
CA TYR A 13 -11.74 -3.26 -22.59
C TYR A 13 -12.32 -4.07 -21.41
N PRO A 14 -13.65 -4.20 -21.33
CA PRO A 14 -14.33 -4.84 -20.20
C PRO A 14 -13.89 -6.29 -20.00
N GLU A 15 -13.62 -7.05 -21.06
CA GLU A 15 -13.18 -8.45 -20.93
C GLU A 15 -11.75 -8.59 -20.37
N PHE A 16 -10.85 -7.67 -20.71
CA PHE A 16 -9.51 -7.62 -20.10
C PHE A 16 -9.61 -7.30 -18.61
N VAL A 17 -10.46 -6.33 -18.26
CA VAL A 17 -10.68 -5.91 -16.88
C VAL A 17 -11.39 -7.00 -16.08
N LYS A 18 -12.38 -7.70 -16.65
CA LYS A 18 -13.00 -8.89 -16.07
C LYS A 18 -11.97 -9.99 -15.85
N PHE A 19 -11.17 -10.32 -16.85
CA PHE A 19 -10.08 -11.30 -16.69
C PHE A 19 -9.14 -10.89 -15.56
N TRP A 20 -8.71 -9.63 -15.48
CA TRP A 20 -7.74 -9.19 -14.47
C TRP A 20 -8.34 -9.07 -13.06
N LEU A 21 -9.62 -8.68 -12.93
CA LEU A 21 -10.34 -8.55 -11.65
C LEU A 21 -10.91 -9.87 -11.14
N LEU A 22 -11.26 -10.78 -12.05
CA LEU A 22 -12.02 -12.01 -11.76
C LEU A 22 -11.23 -13.30 -12.03
N ASP A 23 -9.94 -13.20 -12.38
CA ASP A 23 -9.08 -14.37 -12.49
C ASP A 23 -8.94 -15.02 -11.10
N GLU A 24 -9.61 -16.15 -10.93
CA GLU A 24 -9.60 -16.93 -9.70
C GLU A 24 -8.20 -17.42 -9.32
N SER A 25 -7.23 -17.41 -10.24
CA SER A 25 -5.85 -17.79 -9.96
C SER A 25 -5.17 -16.87 -8.92
N ASN A 26 -5.66 -15.64 -8.76
CA ASN A 26 -5.17 -14.66 -7.78
C ASN A 26 -6.05 -14.54 -6.54
N LYS A 27 -7.08 -15.41 -6.38
CA LYS A 27 -7.91 -15.39 -5.17
C LYS A 27 -7.06 -15.69 -3.94
N MET A 28 -7.01 -14.72 -3.03
CA MET A 28 -6.40 -14.90 -1.72
C MET A 28 -7.31 -15.67 -0.76
N ILE A 29 -8.62 -15.61 -1.00
CA ILE A 29 -9.68 -16.13 -0.13
C ILE A 29 -10.52 -17.14 -0.91
N PHE A 30 -10.69 -18.32 -0.31
CA PHE A 30 -11.52 -19.42 -0.79
C PHE A 30 -12.53 -19.77 0.31
N LEU A 31 -13.82 -19.68 0.00
CA LEU A 31 -14.94 -19.96 0.92
C LEU A 31 -15.90 -21.02 0.34
N ASP A 32 -15.37 -22.10 -0.19
CA ASP A 32 -16.12 -23.22 -0.79
C ASP A 32 -16.59 -24.28 0.24
N GLY A 33 -16.29 -24.07 1.53
CA GLY A 33 -16.59 -25.02 2.60
C GLY A 33 -15.63 -26.21 2.69
N GLU A 34 -14.63 -26.31 1.81
CA GLU A 34 -13.61 -27.34 1.89
C GLU A 34 -12.53 -26.99 2.93
N LEU A 35 -12.11 -28.00 3.70
CA LEU A 35 -11.07 -27.83 4.73
C LEU A 35 -9.76 -27.34 4.13
N LYS A 36 -9.37 -27.86 2.96
CA LYS A 36 -8.12 -27.51 2.29
C LYS A 36 -8.11 -26.03 1.87
N SER A 37 -9.18 -25.57 1.24
CA SER A 37 -9.39 -24.18 0.82
C SER A 37 -9.40 -23.23 2.01
N THR A 38 -10.08 -23.60 3.10
CA THR A 38 -10.07 -22.83 4.36
C THR A 38 -8.66 -22.66 4.93
N ILE A 39 -7.86 -23.74 4.96
CA ILE A 39 -6.47 -23.68 5.42
C ILE A 39 -5.64 -22.76 4.52
N CYS A 40 -5.78 -22.86 3.20
CA CYS A 40 -5.10 -21.98 2.25
C CYS A 40 -5.44 -20.50 2.49
N THR A 41 -6.71 -20.17 2.68
CA THR A 41 -7.17 -18.81 3.01
C THR A 41 -6.50 -18.28 4.27
N ILE A 42 -6.48 -19.06 5.35
CA ILE A 42 -5.86 -18.66 6.63
C ILE A 42 -4.36 -18.40 6.43
N LEU A 43 -3.66 -19.28 5.73
CA LEU A 43 -2.22 -19.12 5.46
C LEU A 43 -1.93 -17.89 4.60
N ASN A 44 -2.73 -17.64 3.57
CA ASN A 44 -2.62 -16.45 2.73
C ASN A 44 -2.80 -15.17 3.53
N ILE A 45 -3.82 -15.12 4.41
CA ILE A 45 -4.05 -13.96 5.29
C ILE A 45 -2.86 -13.75 6.23
N ILE A 46 -2.34 -14.80 6.87
CA ILE A 46 -1.16 -14.68 7.74
C ILE A 46 0.05 -14.15 6.96
N LEU A 47 0.29 -14.67 5.76
CA LEU A 47 1.39 -14.22 4.90
C LEU A 47 1.23 -12.75 4.52
N ALA A 48 0.05 -12.36 4.02
CA ALA A 48 -0.21 -11.01 3.52
C ALA A 48 -0.28 -9.95 4.64
N VAL A 49 -0.80 -10.30 5.81
CA VAL A 49 -1.04 -9.34 6.90
C VAL A 49 0.16 -9.23 7.84
N ILE A 50 0.88 -10.33 8.08
CA ILE A 50 1.96 -10.35 9.08
C ILE A 50 3.32 -10.47 8.42
N ILE A 51 3.54 -11.56 7.68
CA ILE A 51 4.89 -11.92 7.21
C ILE A 51 5.38 -10.92 6.18
N ALA A 52 4.58 -10.62 5.16
CA ALA A 52 4.93 -9.69 4.10
C ALA A 52 5.23 -8.29 4.64
N PRO A 53 4.36 -7.64 5.45
CA PRO A 53 4.69 -6.33 6.03
C PRO A 53 5.99 -6.31 6.84
N ILE A 54 6.25 -7.32 7.67
CA ILE A 54 7.50 -7.38 8.45
C ILE A 54 8.71 -7.47 7.51
N THR A 55 8.69 -8.39 6.55
CA THR A 55 9.80 -8.59 5.61
C THR A 55 10.02 -7.37 4.72
N GLU A 56 8.94 -6.78 4.20
CA GLU A 56 9.00 -5.58 3.37
C GLU A 56 9.53 -4.39 4.16
N GLU A 57 9.06 -4.14 5.38
CA GLU A 57 9.60 -3.04 6.18
C GLU A 57 11.08 -3.23 6.50
N LEU A 58 11.50 -4.44 6.88
CA LEU A 58 12.91 -4.78 7.14
C LEU A 58 13.78 -4.51 5.91
N PHE A 59 13.32 -4.89 4.73
CA PHE A 59 14.05 -4.64 3.50
C PHE A 59 14.03 -3.16 3.10
N PHE A 60 12.86 -2.55 2.96
CA PHE A 60 12.71 -1.20 2.41
C PHE A 60 13.21 -0.12 3.39
N ARG A 61 12.87 -0.20 4.67
CA ARG A 61 13.20 0.83 5.67
C ARG A 61 14.45 0.44 6.46
N GLY A 62 14.56 -0.83 6.86
CA GLY A 62 15.71 -1.33 7.60
C GLY A 62 17.00 -1.34 6.76
N TYR A 63 16.94 -1.81 5.52
CA TYR A 63 18.12 -1.93 4.66
C TYR A 63 18.18 -0.83 3.58
N LEU A 64 17.28 -0.86 2.61
CA LEU A 64 17.38 -0.09 1.36
C LEU A 64 17.41 1.43 1.62
N PHE A 65 16.47 1.93 2.42
CA PHE A 65 16.40 3.35 2.77
C PHE A 65 17.68 3.84 3.46
N ASN A 66 18.20 3.07 4.43
CA ASN A 66 19.43 3.41 5.13
C ASN A 66 20.65 3.39 4.20
N ARG A 67 20.73 2.42 3.27
CA ARG A 67 21.78 2.39 2.25
C ARG A 67 21.70 3.59 1.30
N LEU A 68 20.50 3.98 0.88
CA LEU A 68 20.30 5.14 0.01
C LEU A 68 20.63 6.45 0.72
N LYS A 69 20.35 6.57 2.03
CA LYS A 69 20.73 7.74 2.84
C LYS A 69 22.24 7.94 2.98
N ILE A 70 23.06 6.90 2.80
CA ILE A 70 24.53 7.04 2.80
C ILE A 70 25.00 7.73 1.51
N LYS A 71 24.36 7.43 0.38
CA LYS A 71 24.76 7.92 -0.95
C LYS A 71 24.06 9.22 -1.37
N PHE A 72 22.83 9.42 -0.90
CA PHE A 72 21.97 10.53 -1.30
C PHE A 72 21.39 11.26 -0.09
N ASN A 73 20.85 12.46 -0.31
CA ASN A 73 20.11 13.16 0.75
C ASN A 73 18.81 12.42 1.12
N THR A 74 18.27 12.74 2.28
CA THR A 74 17.07 12.09 2.84
C THR A 74 15.87 12.12 1.89
N ILE A 75 15.64 13.22 1.18
CA ILE A 75 14.48 13.36 0.28
C ILE A 75 14.60 12.38 -0.90
N ILE A 76 15.77 12.33 -1.54
CA ILE A 76 16.03 11.39 -2.64
C ILE A 76 15.91 9.95 -2.16
N ALA A 77 16.41 9.63 -0.96
CA ALA A 77 16.26 8.30 -0.37
C ALA A 77 14.78 7.92 -0.16
N VAL A 78 13.94 8.84 0.35
CA VAL A 78 12.49 8.60 0.52
C VAL A 78 11.83 8.32 -0.82
N VAL A 79 12.10 9.15 -1.83
CA VAL A 79 11.48 9.03 -3.15
C VAL A 79 11.90 7.73 -3.83
N LEU A 80 13.19 7.38 -3.83
CA LEU A 80 13.69 6.16 -4.46
C LEU A 80 13.19 4.90 -3.75
N THR A 81 13.25 4.85 -2.42
CA THR A 81 12.68 3.72 -1.65
C THR A 81 11.20 3.55 -1.95
N SER A 82 10.44 4.65 -1.99
CA SER A 82 8.99 4.58 -2.22
C SER A 82 8.61 4.24 -3.65
N PHE A 83 9.42 4.67 -4.62
CA PHE A 83 9.24 4.29 -6.00
C PHE A 83 9.50 2.79 -6.20
N LEU A 84 10.58 2.26 -5.64
CA LEU A 84 10.89 0.83 -5.71
C LEU A 84 9.85 -0.03 -4.98
N PHE A 85 9.35 0.43 -3.83
CA PHE A 85 8.25 -0.23 -3.14
C PHE A 85 7.00 -0.28 -4.02
N ALA A 86 6.62 0.84 -4.61
CA ALA A 86 5.46 0.95 -5.47
C ALA A 86 5.49 0.03 -6.69
N LEU A 87 6.67 -0.16 -7.30
CA LEU A 87 6.83 -1.04 -8.47
C LEU A 87 6.50 -2.51 -8.19
N LEU A 88 6.55 -2.94 -6.92
CA LEU A 88 6.20 -4.30 -6.52
C LEU A 88 4.71 -4.48 -6.20
N HIS A 89 3.94 -3.40 -6.26
CA HIS A 89 2.54 -3.39 -5.88
C HIS A 89 1.66 -3.17 -7.10
N PRO A 90 0.45 -3.76 -7.11
CA PRO A 90 -0.48 -3.51 -8.20
C PRO A 90 -0.79 -2.01 -8.26
N ASP A 91 -1.14 -1.38 -7.13
CA ASP A 91 -1.50 0.03 -7.07
C ASP A 91 -0.28 0.94 -6.94
N LEU A 92 0.38 1.23 -8.07
CA LEU A 92 1.61 2.02 -8.10
C LEU A 92 1.50 3.35 -7.34
N LEU A 93 0.50 4.18 -7.64
CA LEU A 93 0.39 5.50 -7.02
C LEU A 93 0.04 5.39 -5.52
N GLY A 94 -0.81 4.43 -5.17
CA GLY A 94 -1.27 4.22 -3.79
C GLY A 94 -0.14 3.70 -2.92
N ALA A 95 0.58 2.69 -3.42
CA ALA A 95 1.75 2.12 -2.78
C ALA A 95 2.91 3.12 -2.68
N PHE A 96 3.08 4.01 -3.68
CA PHE A 96 4.06 5.09 -3.61
C PHE A 96 3.76 6.04 -2.46
N ILE A 97 2.53 6.58 -2.40
CA ILE A 97 2.11 7.51 -1.33
C ILE A 97 2.19 6.82 0.03
N PHE A 98 1.70 5.59 0.13
CA PHE A 98 1.76 4.79 1.35
C PHE A 98 3.20 4.59 1.80
N SER A 99 4.10 4.24 0.88
CA SER A 99 5.50 4.08 1.21
C SER A 99 6.17 5.37 1.66
N VAL A 100 5.83 6.51 1.06
CA VAL A 100 6.31 7.82 1.50
C VAL A 100 5.90 8.06 2.96
N ILE A 101 4.64 7.80 3.30
CA ILE A 101 4.13 7.94 4.68
C ILE A 101 4.93 7.06 5.64
N LEU A 102 5.11 5.77 5.33
CA LEU A 102 5.87 4.85 6.17
C LEU A 102 7.34 5.27 6.32
N SER A 103 7.99 5.74 5.25
CA SER A 103 9.36 6.26 5.31
C SER A 103 9.46 7.51 6.19
N LEU A 104 8.44 8.37 6.18
CA LEU A 104 8.40 9.56 7.03
C LEU A 104 8.14 9.20 8.51
N VAL A 105 7.28 8.21 8.77
CA VAL A 105 7.10 7.63 10.11
C VAL A 105 8.41 7.05 10.61
N TYR A 106 9.10 6.25 9.79
CA TYR A 106 10.41 5.67 10.12
C TYR A 106 11.44 6.75 10.45
N LEU A 107 11.49 7.84 9.67
CA LEU A 107 12.39 8.97 9.92
C LEU A 107 12.12 9.66 11.26
N LYS A 108 10.85 9.85 11.60
CA LYS A 108 10.44 10.53 12.83
C LYS A 108 10.66 9.66 14.06
N THR A 109 10.30 8.38 13.99
CA THR A 109 10.38 7.45 15.13
C THR A 109 11.76 6.81 15.28
N LYS A 110 12.58 6.81 14.21
CA LYS A 110 13.83 6.05 14.11
C LYS A 110 13.67 4.56 14.46
N SER A 111 12.46 4.04 14.23
CA SER A 111 12.05 2.70 14.66
C SER A 111 11.22 2.04 13.58
N ILE A 112 11.48 0.74 13.36
CA ILE A 112 10.77 -0.04 12.34
C ILE A 112 9.38 -0.49 12.81
N TYR A 113 9.14 -0.51 14.12
CA TYR A 113 7.87 -0.96 14.68
C TYR A 113 6.69 -0.08 14.23
N GLY A 114 6.89 1.24 14.13
CA GLY A 114 5.84 2.16 13.67
C GLY A 114 5.36 1.85 12.25
N PRO A 115 6.27 1.84 11.24
CA PRO A 115 5.93 1.41 9.89
C PRO A 115 5.31 0.02 9.82
N VAL A 116 5.86 -0.96 10.55
CA VAL A 116 5.34 -2.33 10.58
C VAL A 116 3.90 -2.38 11.07
N ILE A 117 3.57 -1.68 12.17
CA ILE A 117 2.21 -1.67 12.72
C ILE A 117 1.24 -1.03 11.72
N ILE A 118 1.61 0.11 11.12
CA ILE A 118 0.75 0.78 10.13
C ILE A 118 0.52 -0.12 8.91
N HIS A 119 1.56 -0.79 8.42
CA HIS A 119 1.48 -1.69 7.28
C HIS A 119 0.66 -2.94 7.58
N PHE A 120 0.92 -3.59 8.71
CA PHE A 120 0.10 -4.68 9.23
C PHE A 120 -1.38 -4.26 9.32
N SER A 121 -1.69 -3.10 9.90
CA SER A 121 -3.07 -2.63 10.03
C SER A 121 -3.73 -2.35 8.68
N ASN A 122 -3.01 -1.75 7.74
CA ASN A 122 -3.51 -1.52 6.39
C ASN A 122 -3.85 -2.84 5.70
N ASN A 123 -2.95 -3.83 5.75
CA ASN A 123 -3.19 -5.13 5.11
C ASN A 123 -4.31 -5.90 5.81
N ALA A 124 -4.42 -5.82 7.14
CA ALA A 124 -5.53 -6.43 7.88
C ALA A 124 -6.89 -5.84 7.45
N ILE A 125 -6.98 -4.51 7.31
CA ILE A 125 -8.20 -3.84 6.85
C ILE A 125 -8.56 -4.30 5.43
N VAL A 126 -7.59 -4.32 4.52
CA VAL A 126 -7.80 -4.80 3.13
C VAL A 126 -8.26 -6.26 3.13
N SER A 127 -7.62 -7.15 3.88
CA SER A 127 -8.01 -8.57 3.96
C SER A 127 -9.42 -8.75 4.54
N ILE A 128 -9.84 -7.93 5.51
CA ILE A 128 -11.21 -7.95 6.04
C ILE A 128 -12.20 -7.50 4.96
N PHE A 129 -11.90 -6.43 4.22
CA PHE A 129 -12.75 -5.99 3.12
C PHE A 129 -12.91 -7.06 2.05
N LEU A 130 -11.81 -7.72 1.65
CA LEU A 130 -11.84 -8.82 0.70
C LEU A 130 -12.68 -10.01 1.22
N LEU A 131 -12.59 -10.31 2.52
CA LEU A 131 -13.39 -11.38 3.13
C LEU A 131 -14.88 -11.04 3.11
N ILE A 132 -15.24 -9.80 3.45
CA ILE A 132 -16.62 -9.32 3.40
C ILE A 132 -17.13 -9.34 1.96
N GLU A 133 -16.32 -8.88 1.00
CA GLU A 133 -16.68 -8.89 -0.42
C GLU A 133 -16.95 -10.31 -0.91
N GLU A 134 -16.07 -11.29 -0.63
CA GLU A 134 -16.27 -12.70 -1.02
C GLU A 134 -17.54 -13.30 -0.37
N ILE A 135 -17.84 -12.97 0.90
CA ILE A 135 -19.07 -13.42 1.57
C ILE A 135 -20.32 -12.81 0.92
N LEU A 136 -20.26 -11.54 0.51
CA LEU A 136 -21.37 -10.85 -0.15
C LEU A 136 -21.48 -11.21 -1.65
N TYR A 137 -20.42 -11.79 -2.23
CA TYR A 137 -20.31 -12.15 -3.65
C TYR A 137 -21.23 -13.31 -4.05
N GLU A 138 -21.70 -14.12 -3.09
CA GLU A 138 -22.50 -15.34 -3.28
C GLU A 138 -23.89 -15.10 -3.94
N GLN A 139 -24.19 -13.90 -4.44
CA GLN A 139 -25.51 -13.55 -4.98
C GLN A 139 -25.53 -12.71 -6.27
N THR A 140 -24.38 -12.38 -6.86
CA THR A 140 -24.32 -11.34 -7.91
C THR A 140 -23.76 -11.85 -9.25
N SER A 141 -24.40 -11.48 -10.37
CA SER A 141 -23.95 -11.84 -11.73
C SER A 141 -22.72 -11.03 -12.16
N THR A 142 -21.86 -11.62 -12.99
CA THR A 142 -20.58 -11.05 -13.47
C THR A 142 -20.71 -9.66 -14.09
N ASP A 143 -21.84 -9.38 -14.75
CA ASP A 143 -22.12 -8.07 -15.34
C ASP A 143 -22.57 -7.02 -14.31
N LEU A 144 -23.17 -7.44 -13.20
CA LEU A 144 -23.56 -6.54 -12.12
C LEU A 144 -22.33 -6.10 -11.29
N MET A 145 -21.31 -6.94 -11.16
CA MET A 145 -20.05 -6.60 -10.48
C MET A 145 -19.20 -5.58 -11.24
N LEU A 146 -19.13 -5.68 -12.57
CA LEU A 146 -18.44 -4.66 -13.37
C LEU A 146 -19.09 -3.29 -13.15
N LEU A 147 -20.43 -3.27 -13.05
CA LEU A 147 -21.20 -2.06 -12.80
C LEU A 147 -20.98 -1.52 -11.37
N GLU A 148 -20.93 -2.38 -10.36
CA GLU A 148 -20.60 -2.02 -8.96
C GLU A 148 -19.17 -1.45 -8.86
N PHE A 149 -18.20 -2.08 -9.51
CA PHE A 149 -16.81 -1.61 -9.59
C PHE A 149 -16.69 -0.26 -10.31
N GLN A 150 -17.41 -0.08 -11.40
CA GLN A 150 -17.48 1.22 -12.09
C GLN A 150 -18.11 2.29 -11.21
N LYS A 151 -19.07 1.93 -10.36
CA LYS A 151 -19.73 2.82 -9.42
C LYS A 151 -18.90 3.15 -8.18
N SER A 152 -17.89 2.36 -7.83
CA SER A 152 -17.08 2.56 -6.60
C SER A 152 -15.95 3.58 -6.73
N TRP A 153 -15.82 4.26 -7.87
CA TRP A 153 -14.82 5.30 -8.14
C TRP A 153 -14.73 6.40 -7.06
N TRP A 154 -15.86 6.77 -6.46
CA TRP A 154 -15.96 7.83 -5.47
C TRP A 154 -15.26 7.47 -4.15
N MET A 155 -15.14 6.19 -3.80
CA MET A 155 -14.42 5.75 -2.60
C MET A 155 -12.93 6.10 -2.69
N GLY A 156 -12.36 5.98 -3.89
CA GLY A 156 -10.99 6.40 -4.17
C GLY A 156 -10.80 7.92 -3.99
N LEU A 157 -11.78 8.72 -4.41
CA LEU A 157 -11.75 10.18 -4.21
C LEU A 157 -11.91 10.59 -2.76
N ILE A 158 -12.81 9.93 -2.01
CA ILE A 158 -12.96 10.19 -0.58
C ILE A 158 -11.66 9.89 0.16
N GLY A 159 -11.00 8.78 -0.15
CA GLY A 159 -9.69 8.45 0.42
C GLY A 159 -8.65 9.54 0.17
N VAL A 160 -8.58 10.07 -1.06
CA VAL A 160 -7.68 11.18 -1.41
C VAL A 160 -8.04 12.45 -0.62
N ILE A 161 -9.31 12.85 -0.61
CA ILE A 161 -9.77 14.06 0.08
C ILE A 161 -9.49 13.99 1.58
N ILE A 162 -9.75 12.85 2.22
CA ILE A 162 -9.46 12.64 3.65
C ILE A 162 -7.96 12.65 3.89
N SER A 163 -7.15 12.05 3.01
CA SER A 163 -5.70 11.99 3.21
C SER A 163 -4.99 13.34 3.11
N ILE A 164 -5.54 14.31 2.36
CA ILE A 164 -4.91 15.61 2.12
C ILE A 164 -4.70 16.43 3.41
N PRO A 165 -5.70 16.64 4.28
CA PRO A 165 -5.49 17.33 5.56
C PRO A 165 -4.44 16.69 6.45
N TRP A 166 -4.43 15.35 6.54
CA TRP A 166 -3.44 14.61 7.33
C TRP A 166 -2.05 14.71 6.73
N LEU A 167 -1.92 14.62 5.40
CA LEU A 167 -0.67 14.82 4.69
C LEU A 167 -0.14 16.25 4.90
N VAL A 168 -1.00 17.27 4.78
CA VAL A 168 -0.62 18.67 4.97
C VAL A 168 -0.21 18.96 6.42
N TRP A 169 -0.96 18.45 7.40
CA TRP A 169 -0.60 18.56 8.82
C TRP A 169 0.72 17.87 9.11
N PHE A 170 0.89 16.64 8.62
CA PHE A 170 2.12 15.87 8.77
C PHE A 170 3.33 16.59 8.15
N LEU A 171 3.20 17.11 6.93
CA LEU A 171 4.28 17.85 6.25
C LEU A 171 4.67 19.15 6.98
N LYS A 172 3.71 19.83 7.62
CA LYS A 172 3.97 21.01 8.46
C LYS A 172 4.69 20.64 9.76
N GLU A 173 4.24 19.59 10.44
CA GLU A 173 4.79 19.16 11.73
C GLU A 173 6.15 18.45 11.58
N ALA A 174 6.39 17.78 10.45
CA ALA A 174 7.61 17.03 10.21
C ALA A 174 8.85 17.90 9.93
N ASN A 175 8.71 19.24 9.87
CA ASN A 175 9.80 20.20 9.69
C ASN A 175 10.82 19.76 8.61
N ILE A 176 10.34 19.14 7.52
CA ILE A 176 11.19 18.43 6.55
C ILE A 176 12.18 19.38 5.85
N PHE A 177 11.88 20.69 5.87
CA PHE A 177 12.76 21.74 5.35
C PHE A 177 13.89 22.17 6.32
N SER A 178 13.81 21.87 7.62
CA SER A 178 14.86 22.24 8.59
C SER A 178 15.98 21.20 8.71
N ILE A 179 15.77 19.98 8.22
CA ILE A 179 16.79 18.90 8.17
C ILE A 179 17.98 19.27 7.27
N LYS A 180 17.87 20.35 6.48
CA LYS A 180 18.90 20.81 5.55
C LYS A 180 20.06 21.59 6.20
N LEU A 181 19.96 22.01 7.48
CA LEU A 181 20.97 22.87 8.10
C LEU A 181 21.92 22.16 9.09
N SER A 182 21.54 21.04 9.70
CA SER A 182 22.38 20.41 10.74
C SER A 182 23.45 19.43 10.22
N SER A 183 23.57 19.21 8.89
CA SER A 183 24.54 18.26 8.31
C SER A 183 25.72 18.92 7.59
N SER A 184 25.75 20.26 7.58
CA SER A 184 26.83 21.07 7.04
C SER A 184 27.70 21.75 8.11
N GLU A 185 27.22 21.93 9.34
CA GLU A 185 28.02 22.52 10.44
C GLU A 185 28.91 21.50 11.17
N ASP A 186 28.57 20.21 11.12
CA ASP A 186 29.30 19.16 11.86
C ASP A 186 30.56 18.62 11.11
N ARG A 187 30.97 19.30 10.03
CA ARG A 187 32.15 18.91 9.22
C ARG A 187 33.28 19.94 9.20
N THR A 188 33.21 20.98 10.02
CA THR A 188 34.26 22.01 10.12
C THR A 188 35.11 21.92 11.39
N HIS A 189 34.95 20.86 12.20
CA HIS A 189 35.71 20.67 13.43
C HIS A 189 36.16 19.21 13.64
N GLU A 190 36.94 18.65 12.72
CA GLU A 190 37.90 17.56 12.99
C GLU A 190 39.14 17.70 12.12
#